data_AF-A0A512JFZ0-F1
#
_entry.id   AF-A0A512JFZ0-F1
#
_cell.length_a   1.000
_cell.length_b   1.000
_cell.length_c   1.000
_cell.angle_alpha   90.00
_cell.angle_beta   90.00
_cell.angle_gamma   90.00
#
_symmetry.space_group_name_H-M   'P 1'
#
loop_
_entity.id
_entity.type
_entity.pdbx_description
1 polymer ?
#
loop_
_entity_poly.entity_id
_entity_poly.type
_entity_poly.pdbx_seq_one_letter_code
_entity_poly.pdbx_strand_id
1 'polypeptide(L)'
;MGFDTIDTFPAPADLSRFFLEPEPLPVPPPQISDAERKRIERQARKNAGLPDLRAVDVAIVGALVGALERADVVGRMRAQGSAKGMELDLEVVLRDALRGIRRGKVEGQPVTKAAAIEALQQRLRLR
;
A
#
# COMPACT_ATOMS: atom_id res chain seq x y z
N MET A 1 51.18 -71.75 32.40
CA MET A 1 50.16 -70.84 31.84
C MET A 1 50.48 -69.45 32.33
N GLY A 2 50.64 -68.50 31.42
CA GLY A 2 50.82 -67.07 31.72
C GLY A 2 50.70 -66.30 30.43
N PHE A 3 49.55 -65.68 30.20
CA PHE A 3 49.36 -64.67 29.17
C PHE A 3 48.72 -63.46 29.84
N ASP A 4 49.41 -62.34 29.70
CA ASP A 4 49.08 -61.04 30.25
C ASP A 4 47.74 -60.51 29.72
N THR A 5 46.85 -60.10 30.63
CA THR A 5 45.67 -59.31 30.28
C THR A 5 46.07 -57.86 30.06
N ILE A 6 46.22 -57.46 28.80
CA ILE A 6 46.11 -56.06 28.39
C ILE A 6 44.62 -55.83 28.15
N ASP A 7 43.89 -55.33 29.14
CA ASP A 7 42.55 -54.82 28.92
C ASP A 7 42.27 -53.65 29.87
N THR A 8 42.77 -52.48 29.51
CA THR A 8 42.07 -51.24 29.85
C THR A 8 42.36 -50.21 28.77
N PHE A 9 41.48 -50.13 27.77
CA PHE A 9 41.41 -48.94 26.90
C PHE A 9 41.00 -47.75 27.78
N PRO A 10 41.70 -46.60 27.74
CA PRO A 10 41.28 -45.43 28.49
C PRO A 10 39.92 -44.96 27.98
N ALA A 11 39.00 -44.65 28.90
CA ALA A 11 37.69 -44.13 28.58
C ALA A 11 37.84 -42.90 27.66
N PRO A 12 37.02 -42.75 26.61
CA PRO A 12 37.11 -41.61 25.70
C PRO A 12 36.95 -40.33 26.51
N ALA A 13 37.95 -39.45 26.41
CA ALA A 13 37.92 -38.15 27.06
C ALA A 13 36.63 -37.43 26.66
N ASP A 14 35.94 -36.85 27.64
CA ASP A 14 34.70 -36.10 27.43
C ASP A 14 34.88 -35.06 26.31
N LEU A 15 34.20 -35.31 25.18
CA LEU A 15 34.31 -34.51 23.97
C LEU A 15 33.36 -33.30 23.98
N SER A 16 32.56 -33.13 25.04
CA SER A 16 31.67 -31.97 25.23
C SER A 16 32.41 -30.63 25.19
N ARG A 17 33.71 -30.61 25.51
CA ARG A 17 34.59 -29.43 25.36
C ARG A 17 34.90 -29.03 23.92
N PHE A 18 34.69 -29.91 22.93
CA PHE A 18 34.96 -29.62 21.51
C PHE A 18 33.70 -29.23 20.74
N PHE A 19 32.52 -29.47 21.30
CA PHE A 19 31.23 -29.13 20.71
C PHE A 19 30.52 -28.14 21.63
N LEU A 20 30.83 -26.85 21.48
CA LEU A 20 30.01 -25.78 22.03
C LEU A 20 28.60 -25.96 21.47
N GLU A 21 27.59 -26.01 22.35
CA GLU A 21 26.19 -26.02 21.92
C GLU A 21 25.96 -24.83 20.97
N PRO A 22 25.42 -25.07 19.76
CA PRO A 22 25.19 -23.98 18.82
C PRO A 22 24.22 -22.99 19.45
N GLU A 23 24.62 -21.71 19.52
CA GLU A 23 23.74 -20.65 19.98
C GLU A 23 22.40 -20.72 19.21
N PRO A 24 21.25 -20.59 19.90
CA PRO A 24 19.96 -20.63 19.23
C PRO A 24 19.93 -19.53 18.18
N LEU A 25 19.65 -19.92 16.94
CA LEU A 25 19.55 -18.97 15.83
C LEU A 25 18.56 -17.85 16.18
N PRO A 26 18.88 -16.57 15.85
CA PRO A 26 17.97 -15.47 16.11
C PRO A 26 16.63 -15.73 15.41
N VAL A 27 15.55 -15.67 16.17
CA VAL A 27 14.19 -15.79 15.64
C VAL A 27 14.01 -14.70 14.57
N PRO A 28 13.61 -15.04 13.32
CA PRO A 28 13.37 -14.02 12.32
C PRO A 28 12.30 -13.03 12.82
N PRO A 29 12.45 -11.72 12.56
CA PRO A 29 11.48 -10.74 13.00
C PRO A 29 10.08 -11.12 12.50
N PRO A 30 9.02 -10.90 13.31
CA PRO A 30 7.66 -11.27 12.93
C PRO A 30 7.31 -10.63 11.58
N GLN A 31 6.97 -11.48 10.60
CA GLN A 31 6.58 -11.01 9.28
C GLN A 31 5.20 -10.36 9.39
N ILE A 32 5.15 -9.04 9.35
CA ILE A 32 3.90 -8.28 9.33
C ILE A 32 3.11 -8.71 8.10
N SER A 33 1.89 -9.19 8.31
CA SER A 33 0.99 -9.61 7.24
C SER A 33 0.60 -8.44 6.32
N ASP A 34 0.27 -8.71 5.07
CA ASP A 34 -0.22 -7.67 4.14
C ASP A 34 -1.47 -6.96 4.66
N ALA A 35 -2.30 -7.65 5.44
CA ALA A 35 -3.47 -7.08 6.07
C ALA A 35 -3.09 -6.05 7.15
N GLU A 36 -2.09 -6.35 7.99
CA GLU A 36 -1.58 -5.42 8.99
C GLU A 36 -0.87 -4.23 8.35
N ARG A 37 -0.07 -4.44 7.30
CA ARG A 37 0.54 -3.35 6.53
C ARG A 37 -0.51 -2.37 6.04
N LYS A 38 -1.60 -2.87 5.42
CA LYS A 38 -2.72 -2.03 4.96
C LYS A 38 -3.45 -1.33 6.10
N ARG A 39 -3.56 -1.96 7.28
CA ARG A 39 -4.16 -1.30 8.47
C ARG A 39 -3.28 -0.16 8.98
N ILE A 40 -1.97 -0.38 9.08
CA ILE A 40 -0.99 0.63 9.50
C ILE A 40 -1.01 1.80 8.51
N GLU A 41 -0.98 1.53 7.21
CA GLU A 41 -1.03 2.57 6.17
C GLU A 41 -2.32 3.40 6.26
N ARG A 42 -3.48 2.75 6.44
CA ARG A 42 -4.76 3.45 6.62
C ARG A 42 -4.75 4.31 7.88
N GLN A 43 -4.19 3.82 8.98
CA GLN A 43 -4.12 4.58 10.21
C GLN A 43 -3.15 5.77 10.08
N ALA A 44 -2.01 5.59 9.43
CA ALA A 44 -1.08 6.67 9.13
C ALA A 44 -1.73 7.78 8.29
N ARG A 45 -2.51 7.41 7.26
CA ARG A 45 -3.28 8.38 6.45
C ARG A 45 -4.32 9.13 7.28
N LYS A 46 -5.06 8.45 8.14
CA LYS A 46 -6.03 9.09 9.05
C LYS A 46 -5.35 10.09 9.97
N ASN A 47 -4.24 9.70 10.60
CA ASN A 47 -3.45 10.57 11.47
C ASN A 47 -2.92 11.80 10.71
N ALA A 48 -2.61 11.65 9.42
CA ALA A 48 -2.21 12.75 8.52
C ALA A 48 -3.40 13.58 7.97
N GLY A 49 -4.64 13.27 8.34
CA GLY A 49 -5.83 13.93 7.81
C GLY A 49 -6.09 13.65 6.32
N LEU A 50 -5.46 12.63 5.75
CA LEU A 50 -5.58 12.28 4.35
C LEU A 50 -6.80 11.39 4.10
N PRO A 51 -7.58 11.66 3.04
CA PRO A 51 -8.69 10.81 2.65
C PRO A 51 -8.21 9.42 2.23
N ASP A 52 -9.11 8.44 2.38
CA ASP A 52 -8.90 7.08 1.87
C ASP A 52 -8.77 7.10 0.33
N LEU A 53 -7.89 6.24 -0.19
CA LEU A 53 -7.58 6.17 -1.62
C LEU A 53 -8.83 5.83 -2.44
N ARG A 54 -9.71 4.98 -1.92
CA ARG A 54 -10.98 4.65 -2.57
C ARG A 54 -11.88 5.86 -2.71
N ALA A 55 -11.92 6.74 -1.71
CA ALA A 55 -12.71 7.96 -1.77
C ALA A 55 -12.15 8.93 -2.81
N VAL A 56 -10.82 9.01 -2.93
CA VAL A 56 -10.14 9.79 -3.98
C VAL A 56 -10.47 9.25 -5.37
N ASP A 57 -10.41 7.93 -5.56
CA ASP A 57 -10.75 7.29 -6.84
C ASP A 57 -12.20 7.56 -7.26
N VAL A 58 -13.14 7.41 -6.33
CA VAL A 58 -14.56 7.71 -6.58
C VAL A 58 -14.74 9.18 -6.98
N ALA A 59 -14.04 10.11 -6.34
CA ALA A 59 -14.12 11.52 -6.69
C ALA A 59 -13.54 11.83 -8.08
N ILE A 60 -12.42 11.19 -8.46
CA ILE A 60 -11.81 11.33 -9.80
C ILE A 60 -12.77 10.78 -10.87
N VAL A 61 -13.29 9.56 -10.67
CA VAL A 61 -14.22 8.93 -11.61
C VAL A 61 -15.49 9.75 -11.75
N GLY A 62 -16.08 10.21 -10.64
CA GLY A 62 -17.26 11.07 -10.66
C GLY A 62 -17.04 12.37 -11.41
N ALA A 63 -15.88 13.00 -11.24
CA ALA A 63 -15.52 14.22 -11.97
C ALA A 63 -15.35 13.98 -13.47
N LEU A 64 -14.73 12.85 -13.85
CA LEU A 64 -14.59 12.46 -15.26
C LEU A 64 -15.96 12.18 -15.90
N VAL A 65 -16.84 11.43 -15.23
CA VAL A 65 -18.20 11.17 -15.72
C VAL A 65 -18.95 12.47 -15.91
N GLY A 66 -18.95 13.37 -14.91
CA GLY A 66 -19.60 14.67 -15.04
C GLY A 66 -19.01 15.56 -16.14
N ALA A 67 -17.71 15.45 -16.44
CA ALA A 67 -17.10 16.14 -17.57
C ALA A 67 -17.55 15.55 -18.92
N LEU A 68 -17.61 14.22 -19.04
CA LEU A 68 -18.10 13.52 -20.23
C LEU A 68 -19.57 13.83 -20.53
N GLU A 69 -20.41 13.88 -19.49
CA GLU A 69 -21.83 14.23 -19.61
C GLU A 69 -22.02 15.67 -20.08
N ARG A 70 -21.32 16.64 -19.48
CA ARG A 70 -21.40 18.06 -19.89
C ARG A 70 -20.90 18.30 -21.32
N ALA A 71 -19.96 17.49 -21.78
CA ALA A 71 -19.47 17.55 -23.15
C ALA A 71 -20.36 16.79 -24.16
N ASP A 72 -21.44 16.16 -23.70
CA ASP A 72 -22.33 15.28 -24.49
C ASP A 72 -21.53 14.28 -25.35
N VAL A 73 -20.54 13.63 -24.74
CA VAL A 73 -19.65 12.71 -25.47
C VAL A 73 -20.43 11.57 -26.11
N VAL A 74 -21.46 11.06 -25.44
CA VAL A 74 -22.31 9.98 -25.99
C VAL A 74 -23.09 10.47 -27.21
N GLY A 75 -23.69 11.66 -27.18
CA GLY A 75 -24.39 12.23 -28.33
C GLY A 75 -23.45 12.45 -29.52
N ARG A 76 -22.28 13.02 -29.26
CA ARG A 76 -21.25 13.24 -30.29
C ARG A 76 -20.70 11.94 -30.86
N MET A 77 -20.45 10.94 -30.02
CA MET A 77 -19.99 9.62 -30.48
C MET A 77 -21.04 8.93 -31.34
N ARG A 78 -22.33 9.06 -31.00
CA ARG A 78 -23.43 8.54 -31.84
C ARG A 78 -23.52 9.25 -33.18
N ALA A 79 -23.34 10.57 -33.19
CA ALA A 79 -23.39 11.37 -34.42
C ALA A 79 -22.18 11.13 -35.35
N GLN A 80 -20.98 10.99 -34.78
CA GLN A 80 -19.72 10.83 -35.54
C GLN A 80 -19.33 9.36 -35.77
N GLY A 81 -19.98 8.42 -35.06
CA GLY A 81 -19.60 6.99 -35.07
C GLY A 81 -18.25 6.68 -34.42
N SER A 82 -17.60 7.66 -33.79
CA SER A 82 -16.27 7.52 -33.20
C SER A 82 -16.04 8.50 -32.06
N ALA A 83 -15.12 8.18 -31.15
CA ALA A 83 -14.61 9.09 -30.12
C ALA A 83 -13.29 9.79 -30.55
N LYS A 84 -12.78 9.49 -31.74
CA LYS A 84 -11.49 10.01 -32.20
C LYS A 84 -11.54 11.53 -32.38
N GLY A 85 -10.54 12.22 -31.84
CA GLY A 85 -10.43 13.69 -31.92
C GLY A 85 -11.27 14.44 -30.89
N MET A 86 -11.90 13.73 -29.94
CA MET A 86 -12.54 14.37 -28.80
C MET A 86 -11.49 14.79 -27.78
N GLU A 87 -11.53 16.06 -27.39
CA GLU A 87 -10.67 16.64 -26.37
C GLU A 87 -11.46 16.90 -25.09
N LEU A 88 -10.79 16.70 -23.96
CA LEU A 88 -11.34 16.93 -22.63
C LEU A 88 -10.42 17.88 -21.88
N ASP A 89 -11.01 18.91 -21.29
CA ASP A 89 -10.29 19.82 -20.40
C ASP A 89 -9.99 19.13 -19.06
N LEU A 90 -8.72 18.78 -18.86
CA LEU A 90 -8.24 18.16 -17.64
C LEU A 90 -8.38 19.08 -16.43
N GLU A 91 -8.28 20.40 -16.59
CA GLU A 91 -8.39 21.36 -15.49
C GLU A 91 -9.77 21.26 -14.82
N VAL A 92 -10.82 21.14 -15.63
CA VAL A 92 -12.20 20.98 -15.16
C VAL A 92 -12.35 19.67 -14.37
N VAL A 93 -11.79 18.57 -14.88
CA VAL A 93 -11.83 17.27 -14.20
C VAL A 93 -11.11 17.33 -12.86
N LEU A 94 -9.91 17.90 -12.80
CA LEU A 94 -9.13 18.02 -11.57
C LEU A 94 -9.82 18.92 -10.54
N ARG A 95 -10.41 20.04 -11.00
CA ARG A 95 -11.14 20.97 -10.13
C ARG A 95 -12.36 20.31 -9.50
N ASP A 96 -13.11 19.54 -10.28
CA ASP A 96 -14.29 18.83 -9.77
C ASP A 96 -13.91 17.63 -8.90
N ALA A 97 -12.82 16.93 -9.22
CA ALA A 97 -12.27 15.88 -8.35
C ALA A 97 -11.87 16.44 -6.98
N LEU A 98 -11.16 17.57 -6.94
CA LEU A 98 -10.80 18.25 -5.69
C LEU A 98 -12.03 18.66 -4.89
N ARG A 99 -13.08 19.16 -5.54
CA ARG A 99 -14.36 19.46 -4.88
C ARG A 99 -15.00 18.20 -4.29
N GLY A 100 -14.97 17.09 -5.04
CA GLY A 100 -15.46 15.79 -4.57
C GLY A 100 -14.73 15.30 -3.33
N ILE A 101 -13.39 15.33 -3.36
CA ILE A 101 -12.54 14.91 -2.23
C ILE A 101 -12.83 15.76 -0.99
N ARG A 102 -12.95 17.08 -1.15
CA ARG A 102 -13.20 18.03 -0.05
C ARG A 102 -14.58 17.89 0.61
N ARG A 103 -15.55 17.28 -0.06
CA ARG A 103 -16.87 16.96 0.53
C ARG A 103 -16.80 15.76 1.48
N GLY A 104 -15.74 14.96 1.38
CA GLY A 104 -15.48 13.85 2.28
C GLY A 104 -15.10 14.32 3.70
N LYS A 105 -15.07 13.36 4.61
CA LYS A 105 -14.60 13.54 5.98
C LYS A 105 -13.55 12.51 6.34
N VAL A 106 -12.56 12.92 7.12
CA VAL A 106 -11.59 12.03 7.77
C VAL A 106 -11.79 12.20 9.27
N GLU A 107 -12.11 11.10 9.96
CA GLU A 107 -12.38 11.10 11.41
C GLU A 107 -13.42 12.15 11.85
N GLY A 108 -14.45 12.36 11.03
CA GLY A 108 -15.53 13.31 11.30
C GLY A 108 -15.19 14.77 10.96
N GLN A 109 -13.92 15.09 10.66
CA GLN A 109 -13.49 16.41 10.24
C GLN A 109 -13.53 16.56 8.72
N PRO A 110 -13.83 17.77 8.19
CA PRO A 110 -13.80 18.03 6.75
C PRO A 110 -12.38 17.92 6.20
N VAL A 111 -12.24 17.38 4.99
CA VAL A 111 -10.93 17.29 4.32
C VAL A 111 -10.44 18.69 3.94
N THR A 112 -9.23 19.02 4.38
CA THR A 112 -8.61 20.32 4.07
C THR A 112 -8.22 20.41 2.59
N LYS A 113 -8.06 21.63 2.07
CA LYS A 113 -7.62 21.83 0.68
C LYS A 113 -6.23 21.23 0.44
N ALA A 114 -5.30 21.37 1.38
CA ALA A 114 -3.95 20.82 1.28
C ALA A 114 -3.97 19.29 1.23
N ALA A 115 -4.71 18.64 2.15
CA ALA A 115 -4.85 17.19 2.17
C ALA A 115 -5.51 16.64 0.89
N ALA A 116 -6.49 17.36 0.33
CA ALA A 116 -7.11 16.98 -0.93
C ALA A 116 -6.14 17.06 -2.12
N ILE A 117 -5.32 18.12 -2.18
CA ILE A 117 -4.30 18.28 -3.23
C ILE A 117 -3.25 17.20 -3.10
N GLU A 118 -2.73 16.98 -1.90
CA GLU A 118 -1.70 15.97 -1.64
C GLU A 118 -2.21 14.56 -2.01
N ALA A 119 -3.42 14.21 -1.58
CA ALA A 119 -4.00 12.92 -1.91
C ALA A 119 -4.23 12.73 -3.41
N LEU A 120 -4.63 13.79 -4.12
CA LEU A 120 -4.79 13.77 -5.57
C LEU A 120 -3.43 13.63 -6.29
N GLN A 121 -2.41 14.36 -5.86
CA GLN A 121 -1.04 14.28 -6.39
C GLN A 121 -0.44 12.89 -6.18
N GLN A 122 -0.54 12.34 -4.96
CA GLN A 122 -0.11 10.98 -4.65
C GLN A 122 -0.81 9.96 -5.56
N ARG A 123 -2.11 10.14 -5.79
CA ARG A 123 -2.89 9.18 -6.57
C ARG A 123 -2.58 9.23 -8.05
N LEU A 124 -2.42 10.43 -8.61
CA LEU A 124 -2.08 10.67 -10.01
C LEU A 124 -0.57 10.58 -10.29
N ARG A 125 0.26 10.36 -9.27
CA ARG A 125 1.72 10.35 -9.34
C ARG A 125 2.28 11.64 -9.95
N LEU A 126 1.61 12.76 -9.68
CA LEU A 126 2.08 14.09 -10.04
C LEU A 126 3.14 14.48 -9.00
N ARG A 127 4.40 14.58 -9.44
CA ARG A 127 5.52 15.05 -8.63
C ARG A 127 5.70 16.55 -8.81
#